data_AF-A0A9E2BD32-F1
#
_entry.id   AF-A0A9E2BD32-F1
#
_cell.length_a   1.000
_cell.length_b   1.000
_cell.length_c   1.000
_cell.angle_alpha   90.00
_cell.angle_beta   90.00
_cell.angle_gamma   90.00
#
_symmetry.space_group_name_H-M   'P 1'
#
loop_
_entity.id
_entity.type
_entity.pdbx_description
1 polymer ?
#
loop_
_entity_poly.entity_id
_entity_poly.type
_entity_poly.pdbx_seq_one_letter_code
_entity_poly.pdbx_strand_id
1 'polypeptide(L)' 'MNNQVANIARKRGRPPGPNSRAGDGKNQSLIRALTLLERLSETPTGLNLTDLSYQLGMPAATVHRLLSTFEELDFVEQDS' A
#
# COMPACT_ATOMS: atom_id res chain seq x y z
N MET A 1 -7.68 -9.76 -42.51
CA MET A 1 -7.76 -10.16 -41.09
C MET A 1 -7.63 -8.91 -40.24
N ASN A 2 -8.75 -8.26 -39.91
CA ASN A 2 -8.73 -6.97 -39.20
C ASN A 2 -9.04 -7.22 -37.73
N ASN A 3 -8.00 -7.23 -36.90
CA ASN A 3 -8.12 -7.41 -35.46
C ASN A 3 -8.49 -6.07 -34.81
N GLN A 4 -9.80 -5.80 -34.67
CA GLN A 4 -10.27 -4.75 -33.78
C GLN A 4 -10.04 -5.23 -32.34
N VAL A 5 -8.98 -4.71 -31.72
CA VAL A 5 -8.81 -4.78 -30.27
C VAL A 5 -9.98 -4.02 -29.64
N ALA A 6 -10.97 -4.77 -29.16
CA ALA A 6 -12.11 -4.25 -28.43
C ALA A 6 -11.60 -3.41 -27.24
N ASN A 7 -11.93 -2.13 -27.25
CA ASN A 7 -11.64 -1.22 -26.15
C ASN A 7 -12.49 -1.64 -24.94
N ILE A 8 -11.88 -2.41 -24.02
CA ILE A 8 -12.52 -2.83 -22.77
C ILE A 8 -12.61 -1.60 -21.87
N ALA A 9 -13.67 -0.81 -22.05
CA ALA A 9 -14.05 0.26 -21.15
C ALA A 9 -14.32 -0.37 -19.77
N ARG A 10 -13.33 -0.29 -18.87
CA ARG A 10 -13.49 -0.77 -17.49
C ARG A 10 -14.52 0.11 -16.77
N LYS A 11 -15.77 -0.35 -16.70
CA LYS A 11 -16.78 0.14 -15.76
C LYS A 11 -16.36 -0.22 -14.32
N ARG A 12 -15.40 0.50 -13.73
CA ARG A 12 -15.15 0.44 -12.28
C ARG A 12 -14.83 1.82 -11.74
N GLY A 13 -15.81 2.44 -11.08
CA GLY A 13 -15.61 3.63 -10.25
C GLY A 13 -16.74 4.67 -10.39
N ARG A 14 -17.10 5.27 -9.26
CA ARG A 14 -17.85 6.54 -9.21
C ARG A 14 -17.06 7.57 -10.04
N PRO A 15 -17.71 8.33 -10.96
CA PRO A 15 -17.00 9.34 -11.72
C PRO A 15 -16.26 10.28 -10.76
N PRO A 16 -15.03 10.71 -11.10
CA PRO A 16 -14.28 11.65 -10.27
C PRO A 16 -15.17 12.88 -10.03
N GLY A 17 -15.43 13.19 -8.76
CA GLY A 17 -16.19 14.39 -8.40
C GLY A 17 -15.43 15.66 -8.79
N PRO A 18 -16.08 16.83 -8.85
CA PRO A 18 -15.47 18.09 -9.27
C PRO A 18 -14.28 18.54 -8.40
N ASN A 19 -14.11 17.96 -7.20
CA ASN A 19 -12.97 18.19 -6.31
C ASN A 19 -11.93 17.06 -6.32
N SER A 20 -11.93 16.22 -7.35
CA SER A 20 -10.86 15.24 -7.56
C SER A 20 -9.61 16.01 -7.98
N ARG A 21 -8.84 16.54 -7.02
CA ARG A 21 -7.45 16.91 -7.28
C ARG A 21 -6.86 15.72 -8.02
N ALA A 22 -6.34 15.95 -9.22
CA ALA A 22 -5.60 14.94 -9.95
C ALA A 22 -4.45 14.51 -9.02
N GLY A 23 -4.69 13.43 -8.27
CA GLY A 23 -3.65 12.81 -7.47
C GLY A 23 -2.51 12.52 -8.42
N ASP A 24 -1.29 12.74 -7.95
CA ASP A 24 -0.01 12.88 -8.66
C ASP A 24 0.41 11.66 -9.54
N GLY A 25 -0.51 10.85 -10.04
CA GLY A 25 -0.31 9.55 -10.68
C GLY A 25 0.20 8.47 -9.72
N LYS A 26 0.64 8.85 -8.51
CA LYS A 26 1.31 7.96 -7.58
C LYS A 26 0.35 6.92 -6.99
N ASN A 27 0.78 5.67 -7.07
CA ASN A 27 0.08 4.54 -6.50
C ASN A 27 0.11 4.60 -4.96
N GLN A 28 -1.05 4.86 -4.36
CA GLN A 28 -1.16 5.08 -2.91
C GLN A 28 -0.83 3.82 -2.08
N SER A 29 -1.11 2.62 -2.60
CA SER A 29 -0.72 1.39 -1.91
C SER A 29 0.81 1.25 -1.83
N LEU A 30 1.52 1.58 -2.90
CA LEU A 30 2.99 1.55 -2.90
C LEU A 30 3.58 2.61 -1.96
N ILE A 31 3.02 3.82 -1.94
CA ILE A 31 3.47 4.86 -0.99
C ILE A 31 3.37 4.34 0.44
N ARG A 32 2.21 3.80 0.82
CA ARG A 32 2.00 3.29 2.19
C ARG A 32 2.95 2.14 2.53
N ALA A 33 3.14 1.22 1.59
CA ALA A 33 4.00 0.06 1.76
C ALA A 33 5.47 0.47 1.98
N LEU A 34 5.98 1.39 1.16
CA LEU A 34 7.36 1.85 1.25
C LEU A 34 7.59 2.74 2.49
N THR A 35 6.64 3.62 2.83
CA THR A 35 6.72 4.39 4.08
C THR A 35 6.74 3.47 5.30
N LEU A 36 6.00 2.37 5.29
CA LEU A 36 6.04 1.39 6.38
C LEU A 36 7.44 0.78 6.53
N LEU A 37 8.08 0.34 5.44
CA LEU A 37 9.43 -0.22 5.48
C LEU A 37 10.46 0.82 5.95
N GLU A 38 10.37 2.06 5.47
CA GLU A 38 11.23 3.16 5.91
C GLU A 38 11.16 3.33 7.44
N ARG A 39 9.94 3.43 7.99
CA ARG A 39 9.73 3.54 9.44
C ARG A 39 10.26 2.34 10.22
N LEU A 40 10.12 1.13 9.68
CA LEU A 40 10.63 -0.07 10.34
C LEU A 40 12.17 -0.08 10.35
N SER A 41 12.79 0.30 9.24
CA SER A 41 14.26 0.36 9.10
C SER A 41 14.93 1.40 10.01
N GLU A 42 14.21 2.43 10.44
CA GLU A 42 14.69 3.39 11.43
C GLU A 42 14.88 2.77 12.82
N THR A 43 14.30 1.58 13.08
CA THR A 43 14.35 0.92 14.39
C THR A 43 14.95 -0.49 14.28
N PRO A 44 16.29 -0.63 14.45
CA PRO A 44 16.98 -1.92 14.29
C PRO A 44 16.55 -3.01 15.27
N THR A 45 15.93 -2.64 16.39
CA THR A 45 15.40 -3.59 17.40
C THR A 45 14.01 -4.13 17.04
N GLY A 46 13.46 -3.74 15.88
CA GLY A 46 12.08 -4.03 15.51
C GLY A 46 11.08 -3.08 16.17
N LEU A 47 9.82 -3.18 15.73
CA LEU A 47 8.68 -2.42 16.25
C LEU A 47 7.49 -3.36 16.41
N ASN A 48 6.69 -3.11 17.45
CA ASN A 48 5.40 -3.80 17.56
C ASN A 48 4.38 -3.23 16.55
N LEU A 49 3.42 -4.07 16.17
CA LEU A 49 2.40 -3.73 15.17
C LEU A 49 1.55 -2.51 15.56
N THR A 50 1.22 -2.38 16.84
CA THR A 50 0.37 -1.30 17.37
C THR A 50 1.06 0.05 17.25
N ASP A 51 2.34 0.12 17.61
CA ASP A 51 3.17 1.32 17.51
C ASP A 51 3.36 1.71 16.05
N LEU A 52 3.61 0.74 15.17
CA LEU A 52 3.73 0.99 13.74
C LEU A 52 2.42 1.55 13.15
N SER A 53 1.28 0.98 13.55
CA SER A 53 -0.05 1.49 13.19
C SER A 53 -0.29 2.91 13.67
N TYR A 54 0.07 3.21 14.92
CA TYR A 54 -0.09 4.53 15.51
C TYR A 54 0.81 5.58 14.83
N GLN A 55 2.10 5.28 14.67
CA GLN A 55 3.07 6.19 14.04
C GLN A 55 2.72 6.50 12.58
N LEU A 56 2.22 5.52 11.83
CA LEU A 56 1.86 5.68 10.42
C LEU A 56 0.44 6.25 10.21
N GLY A 57 -0.37 6.36 11.27
CA GLY A 57 -1.78 6.71 11.16
C GLY A 57 -2.59 5.74 10.28
N MET A 58 -2.13 4.49 10.18
CA MET A 58 -2.77 3.45 9.35
C MET A 58 -3.57 2.50 10.24
N PRO A 59 -4.72 1.96 9.78
CA PRO A 59 -5.43 0.92 10.53
C PRO A 59 -4.56 -0.31 10.74
N ALA A 60 -4.62 -0.93 11.92
CA ALA A 60 -3.85 -2.14 12.25
C ALA A 60 -4.00 -3.25 11.21
N ALA A 61 -5.22 -3.48 10.69
CA ALA A 61 -5.46 -4.47 9.63
C ALA A 61 -4.75 -4.14 8.30
N THR A 62 -4.51 -2.85 8.00
CA THR A 62 -3.73 -2.44 6.82
C THR A 62 -2.25 -2.71 7.05
N VAL A 63 -1.72 -2.35 8.22
CA VAL A 63 -0.32 -2.60 8.59
C VAL A 63 -0.03 -4.10 8.58
N HIS A 64 -0.88 -4.91 9.22
CA HIS A 64 -0.75 -6.36 9.22
C HIS A 64 -0.66 -6.93 7.80
N ARG A 65 -1.58 -6.54 6.90
CA ARG A 65 -1.57 -7.05 5.52
C ARG A 65 -0.30 -6.70 4.77
N LEU A 66 0.23 -5.49 4.97
CA LEU A 66 1.49 -5.07 4.37
C LEU A 66 2.65 -5.88 4.95
N LEU A 67 2.71 -6.04 6.27
CA LEU A 67 3.74 -6.84 6.95
C LEU A 67 3.70 -8.30 6.49
N SER A 68 2.54 -8.94 6.41
CA SER A 68 2.43 -10.32 5.92
C SER A 68 2.93 -10.44 4.47
N THR A 69 2.59 -9.49 3.59
CA THR A 69 3.14 -9.49 2.23
C THR A 69 4.66 -9.29 2.20
N PHE A 70 5.20 -8.47 3.10
CA PHE A 70 6.65 -8.26 3.19
C PHE A 70 7.39 -9.45 3.79
N GLU A 71 6.78 -10.15 4.73
CA GLU A 71 7.29 -11.40 5.31
C GLU A 71 7.33 -12.51 4.25
N GLU A 72 6.26 -12.68 3.47
CA GLU A 72 6.22 -13.61 2.32
C GLU A 72 7.28 -13.32 1.24
N LEU A 73 7.80 -12.09 1.21
CA LEU A 73 8.82 -11.62 0.28
C LEU A 73 10.21 -11.47 0.93
N ASP A 74 10.39 -11.96 2.17
CA ASP A 74 11.63 -11.92 2.93
C ASP A 74 12.20 -10.50 3.17
N PHE A 75 11.35 -9.46 3.16
CA PHE A 75 11.76 -8.08 3.45
C PHE A 75 11.69 -7.72 4.94
N VAL A 76 10.89 -8.46 5.71
CA VAL A 76 10.74 -8.29 7.16
C VAL A 76 10.62 -9.66 7.81
N GLU A 77 10.98 -9.75 9.08
CA GLU A 77 10.78 -10.95 9.91
C GLU A 77 10.03 -10.57 11.19
N GLN A 78 9.27 -11.52 11.73
CA GLN A 78 8.65 -11.37 13.04
C GLN A 78 9.46 -12.15 14.07
N ASP A 79 9.94 -11.45 15.10
CA ASP A 79 10.53 -12.09 16.26
C ASP A 79 9.51 -13.04 16.91
N SER A 80 9.89 -14.32 17.00
CA SER A 80 9.07 -15.42 17.54
C SER A 80 9.18 -15.52 19.05
#